data_AF-A0A351MNR8-F1
#
_entry.id   AF-A0A351MNR8-F1
#
_cell.length_a   1.000
_cell.length_b   1.000
_cell.length_c   1.000
_cell.angle_alpha   90.00
_cell.angle_beta   90.00
_cell.angle_gamma   90.00
#
_symmetry.space_group_name_H-M   'P 1'
#
loop_
_entity.id
_entity.type
_entity.pdbx_description
1 polymer ?
#
loop_
_entity_poly.entity_id
_entity_poly.type
_entity_poly.pdbx_seq_one_letter_code
_entity_poly.pdbx_strand_id
1 'polypeptide(L)'
;QQAALQPLSRAIFGRDLADLGRTQQQALWDRLVNWRAAALADLERVEAGVERVVAGLGGERLQWRGAGDVAEVVRRLADRVDPRLPAREGLLRLVEESAALDEQCLPTFRGLVSFFETRLEAVLAAAEQLQVVELPADSSLASPREALLRRLAAGESLAADSEAWLSDYAAWRRCYVEAYLAWHAAAHGPERFAEYDAFRTSAPMRVLSNLSRLALDAPDGAAAVNLSLRTERLKQCRRGDVTPALRQGHVCDECRLPLGATVPLRPLAAIAAEAEAGVAAILEALRAPQHQSPLQAGLAALAPDDPRRAHIELLLAEPTGPAEALVNSTAYGLIDLLNGWLTTKVVASRKLSDLNERLAGQRLTKAQVLSVVARWLDPDLRLGDEGLIEVEE
;
A
#
# COMPACT_ATOMS: atom_id res chain seq x y z
N GLN A 1 18.99 -27.53 61.32
CA GLN A 1 19.90 -26.66 60.55
C GLN A 1 20.12 -27.19 59.13
N GLN A 2 20.59 -28.43 58.93
CA GLN A 2 20.75 -29.01 57.58
C GLN A 2 19.43 -29.15 56.80
N ALA A 3 18.34 -29.58 57.45
CA ALA A 3 17.01 -29.67 56.84
C ALA A 3 16.49 -28.32 56.28
N ALA A 4 16.89 -27.21 56.90
CA ALA A 4 16.48 -25.87 56.49
C ALA A 4 17.22 -25.34 55.25
N LEU A 5 18.33 -25.98 54.85
CA LEU A 5 19.04 -25.68 53.59
C LEU A 5 18.57 -26.55 52.42
N GLN A 6 17.70 -27.53 52.67
CA GLN A 6 17.20 -28.44 51.62
C GLN A 6 16.43 -27.72 50.52
N PRO A 7 15.53 -26.75 50.78
CA PRO A 7 14.83 -26.02 49.73
C PRO A 7 15.79 -25.27 48.81
N LEU A 8 16.74 -24.52 49.38
CA LEU A 8 17.78 -23.82 48.62
C LEU A 8 18.67 -24.80 47.84
N SER A 9 19.04 -25.93 48.46
CA SER A 9 19.87 -26.93 47.81
C SER A 9 19.17 -27.60 46.62
N ARG A 10 17.91 -27.97 46.78
CA ARG A 10 17.10 -28.53 45.70
C ARG A 10 16.86 -27.51 44.60
N ALA A 11 16.55 -26.27 44.97
CA ALA A 11 16.19 -25.23 44.01
C ALA A 11 17.39 -24.74 43.18
N ILE A 12 18.60 -24.65 43.78
CA ILE A 12 19.83 -24.24 43.08
C ILE A 12 20.58 -25.44 42.48
N PHE A 13 20.59 -26.61 43.14
CA PHE A 13 21.46 -27.74 42.76
C PHE A 13 20.73 -29.04 42.39
N GLY A 14 19.41 -29.11 42.52
CA GLY A 14 18.61 -30.29 42.12
C GLY A 14 18.84 -31.55 42.95
N ARG A 15 19.40 -31.44 44.17
CA ARG A 15 19.70 -32.61 45.03
C ARG A 15 19.63 -32.28 46.53
N ASP A 16 19.34 -33.31 47.32
CA ASP A 16 19.43 -33.28 48.78
C ASP A 16 20.88 -33.44 49.25
N LEU A 17 21.26 -32.63 50.23
CA LEU A 17 22.57 -32.70 50.86
C LEU A 17 22.43 -33.51 52.16
N ALA A 18 22.68 -34.82 52.08
CA ALA A 18 22.86 -35.66 53.26
C ALA A 18 24.23 -35.37 53.89
N ASP A 19 24.27 -35.26 55.22
CA ASP A 19 25.43 -34.96 56.07
C ASP A 19 26.56 -34.15 55.42
N LEU A 20 26.37 -32.83 55.37
CA LEU A 20 27.36 -31.88 54.85
C LEU A 20 28.66 -31.87 55.68
N GLY A 21 29.62 -32.70 55.29
CA GLY A 21 31.01 -32.61 55.77
C GLY A 21 31.69 -31.30 55.35
N ARG A 22 32.82 -30.94 55.97
CA ARG A 22 33.52 -29.65 55.70
C ARG A 22 33.81 -29.41 54.22
N THR A 23 34.26 -30.43 53.50
CA THR A 23 34.55 -30.35 52.05
C THR A 23 33.28 -30.07 51.22
N GLN A 24 32.15 -30.66 51.60
CA GLN A 24 30.88 -30.44 50.92
C GLN A 24 30.30 -29.06 51.24
N GLN A 25 30.48 -28.56 52.47
CA GLN A 25 30.12 -27.18 52.85
C GLN A 25 30.90 -26.16 52.03
N GLN A 26 32.21 -26.36 51.85
CA GLN A 26 33.04 -25.47 51.02
C GLN A 26 32.58 -25.50 49.55
N ALA A 27 32.41 -26.69 48.98
CA ALA A 27 31.96 -26.83 47.58
C ALA A 27 30.57 -26.24 47.34
N LEU A 28 29.66 -26.34 48.31
CA LEU A 28 28.34 -25.71 48.27
C LEU A 28 28.46 -24.18 48.30
N TRP A 29 29.28 -23.66 49.19
CA TRP A 29 29.51 -22.23 49.35
C TRP A 29 30.12 -21.59 48.10
N ASP A 30 31.15 -22.21 47.53
CA ASP A 30 31.78 -21.72 46.31
C ASP A 30 30.78 -21.63 45.14
N ARG A 31 29.86 -22.61 45.05
CA ARG A 31 28.78 -22.58 44.06
C ARG A 31 27.76 -21.49 44.33
N LEU A 32 27.40 -21.23 45.59
CA LEU A 32 26.51 -20.12 45.95
C LEU A 32 27.14 -18.77 45.62
N VAL A 33 28.44 -18.62 45.87
CA VAL A 33 29.21 -17.43 45.48
C VAL A 33 29.18 -17.22 43.96
N ASN A 34 29.38 -18.28 43.18
CA ASN A 34 29.28 -18.21 41.72
C ASN A 34 27.85 -17.91 41.25
N TRP A 35 26.85 -18.55 41.85
CA TRP A 35 25.43 -18.32 41.57
C TRP A 35 25.04 -16.87 41.83
N ARG A 36 25.52 -16.26 42.93
CA ARG A 36 25.21 -14.88 43.30
C ARG A 36 25.51 -13.90 42.16
N ALA A 37 26.67 -14.01 41.52
CA ALA A 37 27.04 -13.11 40.44
C ALA A 37 26.06 -13.22 39.25
N ALA A 38 25.67 -14.43 38.89
CA ALA A 38 24.67 -14.66 37.85
C ALA A 38 23.28 -14.15 38.28
N ALA A 39 22.85 -14.45 39.51
CA ALA A 39 21.56 -14.04 40.05
C ALA A 39 21.38 -12.52 40.09
N LEU A 40 22.42 -11.76 40.46
CA LEU A 40 22.38 -10.30 40.44
C LEU A 40 22.20 -9.74 39.01
N ALA A 41 22.91 -10.31 38.03
CA ALA A 41 22.75 -9.92 36.64
C ALA A 41 21.36 -10.31 36.07
N ASP A 42 20.83 -11.46 36.49
CA ASP A 42 19.48 -11.92 36.14
C ASP A 42 18.40 -11.01 36.76
N LEU A 43 18.62 -10.50 37.97
CA LEU A 43 17.71 -9.56 38.64
C LEU A 43 17.60 -8.24 37.87
N GLU A 44 18.73 -7.68 37.43
CA GLU A 44 18.75 -6.50 36.58
C GLU A 44 17.97 -6.74 35.27
N ARG A 45 18.10 -7.93 34.67
CA ARG A 45 17.34 -8.32 33.47
C ARG A 45 15.84 -8.42 33.72
N VAL A 46 15.42 -8.98 34.85
CA VAL A 46 14.00 -9.07 35.22
C VAL A 46 13.42 -7.69 35.47
N GLU A 47 14.11 -6.82 36.20
CA GLU A 47 13.65 -5.45 36.46
C GLU A 47 13.55 -4.65 35.16
N ALA A 48 14.59 -4.66 34.32
CA ALA A 48 14.56 -4.01 33.01
C ALA A 48 13.48 -4.60 32.10
N GLY A 49 13.30 -5.93 32.13
CA GLY A 49 12.27 -6.64 31.37
C GLY A 49 10.87 -6.18 31.74
N VAL A 50 10.54 -6.10 33.04
CA VAL A 50 9.24 -5.61 33.52
C VAL A 50 8.98 -4.17 33.06
N GLU A 51 9.95 -3.26 33.22
CA GLU A 51 9.80 -1.87 32.75
C GLU A 51 9.52 -1.82 31.24
N ARG A 52 10.24 -2.63 30.45
CA ARG A 52 10.05 -2.70 29.00
C ARG A 52 8.69 -3.25 28.61
N VAL A 53 8.19 -4.28 29.30
CA VAL A 53 6.87 -4.84 29.02
C VAL A 53 5.77 -3.85 29.36
N VAL A 54 5.87 -3.22 30.53
CA VAL A 54 4.91 -2.21 30.99
C VAL A 54 4.85 -1.06 30.00
N ALA A 55 6.01 -0.54 29.58
CA ALA A 55 6.08 0.53 28.59
C ALA A 55 5.56 0.09 27.21
N GLY A 56 5.94 -1.11 26.74
CA GLY A 56 5.61 -1.60 25.40
C GLY A 56 4.16 -2.08 25.24
N LEU A 57 3.55 -2.62 26.30
CA LEU A 57 2.15 -3.07 26.28
C LEU A 57 1.17 -2.02 26.80
N GLY A 58 1.65 -0.91 27.38
CA GLY A 58 0.82 0.12 27.99
C GLY A 58 0.07 -0.35 29.24
N GLY A 59 0.62 -1.35 29.93
CA GLY A 59 0.02 -1.95 31.14
C GLY A 59 0.40 -1.20 32.42
N GLU A 60 -0.10 -1.70 33.55
CA GLU A 60 0.31 -1.22 34.87
C GLU A 60 1.38 -2.13 35.47
N ARG A 61 2.33 -1.54 36.20
CA ARG A 61 3.35 -2.31 36.94
C ARG A 61 2.73 -3.31 37.94
N LEU A 62 1.51 -3.03 38.41
CA LEU A 62 0.77 -3.93 39.31
C LEU A 62 0.47 -5.29 38.68
N GLN A 63 0.33 -5.36 37.35
CA GLN A 63 0.12 -6.60 36.59
C GLN A 63 1.36 -7.51 36.58
N TRP A 64 2.52 -6.99 37.02
CA TRP A 64 3.81 -7.68 37.10
C TRP A 64 4.33 -7.75 38.55
N ARG A 65 3.44 -7.64 39.53
CA ARG A 65 3.80 -7.62 40.95
C ARG A 65 4.48 -8.94 41.38
N GLY A 66 3.98 -10.09 40.95
CA GLY A 66 4.57 -11.39 41.32
C GLY A 66 6.01 -11.53 40.80
N ALA A 67 6.31 -11.00 39.61
CA ALA A 67 7.70 -10.91 39.13
C ALA A 67 8.59 -10.08 40.07
N GLY A 68 8.08 -8.96 40.58
CA GLY A 68 8.78 -8.14 41.59
C GLY A 68 8.95 -8.85 42.93
N ASP A 69 7.90 -9.51 43.42
CA ASP A 69 7.94 -10.26 44.69
C ASP A 69 8.96 -11.41 44.62
N VAL A 70 9.01 -12.15 43.50
CA VAL A 70 10.00 -13.20 43.26
C VAL A 70 11.42 -12.62 43.14
N ALA A 71 11.60 -11.51 42.43
CA ALA A 71 12.90 -10.84 42.30
C ALA A 71 13.42 -10.39 43.68
N GLU A 72 12.57 -9.85 44.55
CA GLU A 72 12.96 -9.41 45.89
C GLU A 72 13.38 -10.60 46.79
N VAL A 73 12.72 -11.75 46.68
CA VAL A 73 13.15 -12.97 47.39
C VAL A 73 14.55 -13.40 46.91
N VAL A 74 14.79 -13.41 45.60
CA VAL A 74 16.10 -13.78 45.02
C VAL A 74 17.18 -12.77 45.40
N ARG A 75 16.87 -11.48 45.41
CA ARG A 75 17.78 -10.41 45.85
C ARG A 75 18.21 -10.60 47.30
N ARG A 76 17.25 -10.81 48.21
CA ARG A 76 17.55 -11.09 49.62
C ARG A 76 18.46 -12.30 49.79
N LEU A 77 18.23 -13.38 49.04
CA LEU A 77 19.12 -14.55 49.07
C LEU A 77 20.53 -14.23 48.55
N ALA A 78 20.65 -13.50 47.44
CA ALA A 78 21.93 -13.12 46.84
C ALA A 78 22.75 -12.18 47.74
N ASP A 79 22.10 -11.24 48.43
CA ASP A 79 22.76 -10.29 49.35
C ASP A 79 23.31 -10.95 50.61
N ARG A 80 22.74 -12.11 51.00
CA ARG A 80 23.22 -12.89 52.16
C ARG A 80 24.44 -13.75 51.84
N VAL A 81 24.74 -13.97 50.56
CA VAL A 81 25.95 -14.67 50.11
C VAL A 81 27.10 -13.66 50.07
N ASP A 82 27.91 -13.61 51.12
CA ASP A 82 29.13 -12.76 51.17
C ASP A 82 30.38 -13.61 50.86
N PRO A 83 31.04 -13.43 49.70
CA PRO A 83 32.23 -14.21 49.32
C PRO A 83 33.40 -14.14 50.32
N ARG A 84 33.39 -13.16 51.24
CA ARG A 84 34.45 -12.98 52.25
C ARG A 84 34.25 -13.87 53.48
N LEU A 85 33.07 -14.47 53.65
CA LEU A 85 32.77 -15.32 54.80
C LEU A 85 33.27 -16.76 54.60
N PRO A 86 33.75 -17.42 55.67
CA PRO A 86 33.99 -18.85 55.66
C PRO A 86 32.70 -19.64 55.38
N ALA A 87 32.80 -20.75 54.64
CA ALA A 87 31.65 -21.54 54.19
C ALA A 87 30.64 -21.89 55.30
N ARG A 88 31.12 -22.27 56.49
CA ARG A 88 30.24 -22.60 57.63
C ARG A 88 29.41 -21.40 58.10
N GLU A 89 30.04 -20.24 58.24
CA GLU A 89 29.38 -19.01 58.72
C GLU A 89 28.42 -18.48 57.65
N GLY A 90 28.85 -18.51 56.39
CA GLY A 90 28.03 -18.15 55.24
C GLY A 90 26.75 -19.00 55.13
N LEU A 91 26.89 -20.33 55.23
CA LEU A 91 25.75 -21.24 55.19
C LEU A 91 24.82 -21.05 56.39
N LEU A 92 25.34 -20.78 57.59
CA LEU A 92 24.52 -20.50 58.77
C LEU A 92 23.64 -19.25 58.58
N ARG A 93 24.15 -18.20 57.92
CA ARG A 93 23.36 -16.98 57.60
C ARG A 93 22.22 -17.24 56.61
N LEU A 94 22.32 -18.28 55.80
CA LEU A 94 21.29 -18.65 54.82
C LEU A 94 20.20 -19.58 55.37
N VAL A 95 20.42 -20.21 56.53
CA VAL A 95 19.50 -21.22 57.09
C VAL A 95 18.08 -20.66 57.27
N GLU A 96 17.96 -19.44 57.80
CA GLU A 96 16.66 -18.83 58.10
C GLU A 96 15.89 -18.45 56.82
N GLU A 97 16.57 -17.78 55.87
CA GLU A 97 15.98 -17.37 54.59
C GLU A 97 15.64 -18.59 53.70
N SER A 98 16.45 -19.66 53.78
CA SER A 98 16.23 -20.89 53.02
C SER A 98 15.04 -21.70 53.56
N ALA A 99 14.77 -21.63 54.86
CA ALA A 99 13.64 -22.34 55.47
C ALA A 99 12.28 -21.73 55.08
N ALA A 100 12.26 -20.42 54.77
CA ALA A 100 11.07 -19.70 54.34
C ALA A 100 10.91 -19.64 52.81
N LEU A 101 11.84 -20.22 52.05
CA LEU A 101 11.85 -20.18 50.60
C LEU A 101 10.79 -21.13 50.02
N ASP A 102 9.88 -20.58 49.22
CA ASP A 102 9.01 -21.37 48.35
C ASP A 102 9.84 -22.08 47.27
N GLU A 103 9.69 -23.39 47.13
CA GLU A 103 10.39 -24.21 46.14
C GLU A 103 10.11 -23.75 44.70
N GLN A 104 8.97 -23.07 44.44
CA GLN A 104 8.63 -22.51 43.13
C GLN A 104 9.31 -21.17 42.83
N CYS A 105 9.90 -20.49 43.83
CA CYS A 105 10.47 -19.16 43.65
C CYS A 105 11.59 -19.14 42.59
N LEU A 106 12.59 -20.03 42.71
CA LEU A 106 13.72 -20.07 41.77
C LEU A 106 13.37 -20.62 40.38
N PRO A 107 12.51 -21.65 40.24
CA PRO A 107 11.94 -22.02 38.94
C PRO A 107 11.20 -20.86 38.26
N THR A 108 10.31 -20.17 38.97
CA THR A 108 9.57 -19.01 38.43
C THR A 108 10.51 -17.88 38.02
N PHE A 109 11.51 -17.54 38.85
CA PHE A 109 12.51 -16.54 38.52
C PHE A 109 13.26 -16.88 37.23
N ARG A 110 13.73 -18.12 37.09
CA ARG A 110 14.39 -18.58 35.86
C ARG A 110 13.47 -18.54 34.64
N GLY A 111 12.19 -18.86 34.82
CA GLY A 111 11.17 -18.73 33.78
C GLY A 111 11.01 -17.28 33.30
N LEU A 112 10.97 -16.32 34.23
CA LEU A 112 10.91 -14.90 33.93
C LEU A 112 12.16 -14.41 33.18
N VAL A 113 13.36 -14.79 33.65
CA VAL A 113 14.63 -14.48 32.97
C VAL A 113 14.60 -14.99 31.53
N SER A 114 14.27 -16.28 31.34
CA SER A 114 14.17 -16.88 30.01
C SER A 114 13.16 -16.17 29.11
N PHE A 115 11.99 -15.81 29.65
CA PHE A 115 10.99 -15.04 28.91
C PHE A 115 11.53 -13.69 28.44
N PHE A 116 12.12 -12.89 29.34
CA PHE A 116 12.64 -11.57 29.00
C PHE A 116 13.80 -11.60 28.01
N GLU A 117 14.65 -12.63 28.08
CA GLU A 117 15.78 -12.77 27.17
C GLU A 117 15.40 -13.26 25.77
N THR A 118 14.45 -14.19 25.69
CA THR A 118 14.25 -14.96 24.45
C THR A 118 12.94 -14.66 23.74
N ARG A 119 11.93 -14.16 24.45
CA ARG A 119 10.56 -14.04 23.91
C ARG A 119 10.00 -12.62 23.96
N LEU A 120 10.50 -11.76 24.83
CA LEU A 120 9.95 -10.41 25.02
C LEU A 120 9.85 -9.61 23.71
N GLU A 121 10.93 -9.56 22.91
CA GLU A 121 10.91 -8.80 21.66
C GLU A 121 9.84 -9.28 20.68
N ALA A 122 9.69 -10.60 20.55
CA ALA A 122 8.69 -11.19 19.65
C ALA A 122 7.27 -10.87 20.12
N VAL A 123 7.04 -10.90 21.44
CA VAL A 123 5.76 -10.53 22.05
C VAL A 123 5.45 -9.06 21.84
N LEU A 124 6.42 -8.15 22.06
CA LEU A 124 6.23 -6.71 21.86
C LEU A 124 5.94 -6.38 20.40
N ALA A 125 6.69 -6.95 19.45
CA ALA A 125 6.48 -6.74 18.03
C ALA A 125 5.09 -7.26 17.57
N ALA A 126 4.68 -8.42 18.09
CA ALA A 126 3.36 -8.96 17.81
C ALA A 126 2.22 -8.11 18.43
N ALA A 127 2.42 -7.61 19.65
CA ALA A 127 1.47 -6.74 20.34
C ALA A 127 1.26 -5.43 19.57
N GLU A 128 2.34 -4.78 19.13
CA GLU A 128 2.28 -3.57 18.30
C GLU A 128 1.43 -3.81 17.04
N GLN A 129 1.69 -4.92 16.35
CA GLN A 129 0.93 -5.27 15.14
C GLN A 129 -0.54 -5.55 15.45
N LEU A 130 -0.85 -6.26 16.52
CA LEU A 130 -2.24 -6.47 16.94
C LEU A 130 -2.95 -5.16 17.27
N GLN A 131 -2.27 -4.20 17.91
CA GLN A 131 -2.88 -2.92 18.30
C GLN A 131 -3.16 -2.02 17.10
N VAL A 132 -2.25 -1.94 16.13
CA VAL A 132 -2.35 -1.04 14.97
C VAL A 132 -3.26 -1.59 13.86
N VAL A 133 -3.42 -2.91 13.76
CA VAL A 133 -4.27 -3.51 12.72
C VAL A 133 -5.75 -3.11 12.89
N GLU A 134 -6.26 -2.44 11.86
CA GLU A 134 -7.68 -2.15 11.69
C GLU A 134 -8.37 -3.32 10.98
N LEU A 135 -9.53 -3.74 11.51
CA LEU A 135 -10.34 -4.82 10.97
C LEU A 135 -11.77 -4.33 10.70
N PRO A 136 -12.43 -4.87 9.67
CA PRO A 136 -13.86 -4.69 9.47
C PRO A 136 -14.67 -5.19 10.68
N ALA A 137 -15.81 -4.55 10.96
CA ALA A 137 -16.65 -4.87 12.11
C ALA A 137 -17.19 -6.32 12.08
N ASP A 138 -17.37 -6.88 10.90
CA ASP A 138 -17.86 -8.24 10.64
C ASP A 138 -16.74 -9.26 10.40
N SER A 139 -15.47 -8.87 10.62
CA SER A 139 -14.33 -9.75 10.39
C SER A 139 -14.29 -10.91 11.37
N SER A 140 -14.16 -12.14 10.85
CA SER A 140 -13.89 -13.35 11.66
C SER A 140 -12.57 -13.28 12.44
N LEU A 141 -11.67 -12.35 12.10
CA LEU A 141 -10.38 -12.13 12.76
C LEU A 141 -10.49 -11.26 14.02
N ALA A 142 -11.61 -10.57 14.23
CA ALA A 142 -11.79 -9.64 15.34
C ALA A 142 -11.78 -10.35 16.71
N SER A 143 -12.61 -11.38 16.88
CA SER A 143 -12.69 -12.13 18.14
C SER A 143 -11.37 -12.82 18.53
N PRO A 144 -10.66 -13.52 17.60
CA PRO A 144 -9.32 -14.04 17.89
C PRO A 144 -8.30 -12.96 18.25
N ARG A 145 -8.30 -11.80 17.56
CA ARG A 145 -7.43 -10.66 17.89
C ARG A 145 -7.69 -10.16 19.31
N GLU A 146 -8.95 -9.97 19.68
CA GLU A 146 -9.34 -9.54 21.03
C GLU A 146 -8.93 -10.57 22.10
N ALA A 147 -9.03 -11.86 21.81
CA ALA A 147 -8.57 -12.90 22.72
C ALA A 147 -7.05 -12.83 22.97
N LEU A 148 -6.26 -12.57 21.93
CA LEU A 148 -4.81 -12.35 22.05
C LEU A 148 -4.49 -11.09 22.86
N LEU A 149 -5.19 -9.99 22.60
CA LEU A 149 -5.03 -8.73 23.35
C LEU A 149 -5.43 -8.87 24.82
N ARG A 150 -6.49 -9.63 25.13
CA ARG A 150 -6.89 -9.93 26.52
C ARG A 150 -5.81 -10.73 27.26
N ARG A 151 -5.16 -11.69 26.60
CA ARG A 151 -4.05 -12.46 27.19
C ARG A 151 -2.82 -11.60 27.45
N LEU A 152 -2.52 -10.62 26.58
CA LEU A 152 -1.47 -9.63 26.86
C LEU A 152 -1.80 -8.79 28.11
N ALA A 153 -3.07 -8.40 28.27
CA ALA A 153 -3.54 -7.65 29.43
C ALA A 153 -3.59 -8.46 30.74
N ALA A 154 -3.41 -9.79 30.67
CA ALA A 154 -3.38 -10.66 31.86
C ALA A 154 -2.06 -10.51 32.66
N GLY A 155 -1.07 -9.78 32.15
CA GLY A 155 0.14 -9.46 32.88
C GLY A 155 1.11 -10.64 32.97
N GLU A 156 1.66 -10.89 34.16
CA GLU A 156 2.73 -11.86 34.38
C GLU A 156 2.42 -13.30 33.93
N SER A 157 1.14 -13.70 33.87
CA SER A 157 0.74 -15.02 33.35
C SER A 157 1.18 -15.22 31.88
N LEU A 158 1.38 -14.12 31.15
CA LEU A 158 1.92 -14.12 29.80
C LEU A 158 3.31 -14.73 29.74
N ALA A 159 4.16 -14.55 30.76
CA ALA A 159 5.51 -15.10 30.74
C ALA A 159 5.49 -16.63 30.65
N ALA A 160 4.62 -17.27 31.44
CA ALA A 160 4.44 -18.72 31.44
C ALA A 160 3.76 -19.25 30.16
N ASP A 161 2.81 -18.47 29.61
CA ASP A 161 2.00 -18.86 28.45
C ASP A 161 2.53 -18.31 27.10
N SER A 162 3.71 -17.68 27.12
CA SER A 162 4.24 -16.90 26.00
C SER A 162 4.42 -17.71 24.72
N GLU A 163 4.79 -18.98 24.82
CA GLU A 163 4.99 -19.86 23.66
C GLU A 163 3.67 -20.22 22.98
N ALA A 164 2.65 -20.59 23.75
CA ALA A 164 1.33 -20.83 23.22
C ALA A 164 0.72 -19.54 22.65
N TRP A 165 0.94 -18.40 23.33
CA TRP A 165 0.49 -17.09 22.83
C TRP A 165 1.13 -16.74 21.48
N LEU A 166 2.44 -16.92 21.33
CA LEU A 166 3.15 -16.68 20.06
C LEU A 166 2.68 -17.63 18.95
N SER A 167 2.36 -18.87 19.28
CA SER A 167 1.78 -19.84 18.34
C SER A 167 0.40 -19.39 17.84
N ASP A 168 -0.48 -18.98 18.75
CA ASP A 168 -1.81 -18.48 18.42
C ASP A 168 -1.74 -17.17 17.62
N TYR A 169 -0.81 -16.29 17.97
CA TYR A 169 -0.51 -15.09 17.19
C TYR A 169 -0.07 -15.44 15.76
N ALA A 170 0.86 -16.40 15.60
CA ALA A 170 1.31 -16.82 14.28
C ALA A 170 0.17 -17.42 13.45
N ALA A 171 -0.74 -18.17 14.08
CA ALA A 171 -1.94 -18.70 13.41
C ALA A 171 -2.87 -17.57 12.96
N TRP A 172 -3.19 -16.63 13.86
CA TRP A 172 -3.98 -15.45 13.53
C TRP A 172 -3.34 -14.64 12.40
N ARG A 173 -2.02 -14.45 12.45
CA ARG A 173 -1.28 -13.68 11.45
C ARG A 173 -1.33 -14.30 10.08
N ARG A 174 -1.26 -15.63 9.96
CA ARG A 174 -1.46 -16.33 8.68
C ARG A 174 -2.83 -16.04 8.10
N CYS A 175 -3.88 -16.19 8.90
CA CYS A 175 -5.26 -15.89 8.46
C CYS A 175 -5.44 -14.42 8.08
N TYR A 176 -4.82 -13.49 8.82
CA TYR A 176 -4.82 -12.07 8.48
C TYR A 176 -4.17 -11.81 7.12
N VAL A 177 -2.98 -12.38 6.87
CA VAL A 177 -2.27 -12.20 5.61
C VAL A 177 -3.08 -12.75 4.44
N GLU A 178 -3.66 -13.94 4.59
CA GLU A 178 -4.53 -14.54 3.57
C GLU A 178 -5.75 -13.67 3.27
N ALA A 179 -6.44 -13.18 4.31
CA ALA A 179 -7.59 -12.29 4.16
C ALA A 179 -7.20 -10.96 3.49
N TYR A 180 -6.06 -10.38 3.87
CA TYR A 180 -5.55 -9.14 3.28
C TYR A 180 -5.21 -9.31 1.81
N LEU A 181 -4.54 -10.39 1.43
CA LEU A 181 -4.19 -10.66 0.03
C LEU A 181 -5.44 -10.84 -0.82
N ALA A 182 -6.45 -11.60 -0.34
CA ALA A 182 -7.71 -11.78 -1.04
C ALA A 182 -8.47 -10.46 -1.20
N TRP A 183 -8.59 -9.67 -0.12
CA TRP A 183 -9.22 -8.36 -0.18
C TRP A 183 -8.46 -7.41 -1.12
N HIS A 184 -7.12 -7.35 -1.06
CA HIS A 184 -6.31 -6.48 -1.91
C HIS A 184 -6.46 -6.86 -3.39
N ALA A 185 -6.47 -8.16 -3.71
CA ALA A 185 -6.73 -8.65 -5.06
C ALA A 185 -8.13 -8.28 -5.55
N ALA A 186 -9.16 -8.34 -4.70
CA ALA A 186 -10.51 -7.90 -5.08
C ALA A 186 -10.61 -6.36 -5.22
N ALA A 187 -9.97 -5.60 -4.33
CA ALA A 187 -10.05 -4.15 -4.29
C ALA A 187 -9.19 -3.46 -5.37
N HIS A 188 -8.02 -4.03 -5.70
CA HIS A 188 -7.08 -3.46 -6.67
C HIS A 188 -6.83 -4.35 -7.88
N GLY A 189 -7.54 -5.47 -8.00
CA GLY A 189 -7.40 -6.40 -9.12
C GLY A 189 -7.78 -5.79 -10.46
N PRO A 190 -7.24 -6.31 -11.57
CA PRO A 190 -7.49 -5.79 -12.91
C PRO A 190 -8.97 -5.84 -13.29
N GLU A 191 -9.72 -6.85 -12.83
CA GLU A 191 -11.14 -7.03 -13.12
C GLU A 191 -11.99 -5.83 -12.68
N ARG A 192 -11.69 -5.24 -11.51
CA ARG A 192 -12.42 -4.09 -10.98
C ARG A 192 -12.27 -2.82 -11.84
N PHE A 193 -11.17 -2.72 -12.58
CA PHE A 193 -10.87 -1.58 -13.44
C PHE A 193 -11.12 -1.87 -14.93
N ALA A 194 -11.41 -3.13 -15.28
CA ALA A 194 -11.56 -3.57 -16.67
C ALA A 194 -12.66 -2.80 -17.42
N GLU A 195 -13.75 -2.45 -16.74
CA GLU A 195 -14.85 -1.68 -17.35
C GLU A 195 -14.41 -0.27 -17.79
N TYR A 196 -13.49 0.38 -17.05
CA TYR A 196 -12.94 1.69 -17.43
C TYR A 196 -12.03 1.58 -18.65
N ASP A 197 -11.20 0.52 -18.70
CA ASP A 197 -10.32 0.25 -19.83
C ASP A 197 -11.14 -0.07 -21.09
N ALA A 198 -12.22 -0.86 -20.95
CA ALA A 198 -13.15 -1.17 -22.03
C ALA A 198 -13.94 0.07 -22.51
N PHE A 199 -14.35 0.94 -21.59
CA PHE A 199 -15.05 2.18 -21.96
C PHE A 199 -14.19 3.11 -22.81
N ARG A 200 -12.86 3.13 -22.59
CA ARG A 200 -11.94 3.95 -23.39
C ARG A 200 -11.96 3.61 -24.89
N THR A 201 -12.28 2.37 -25.25
CA THR A 201 -12.40 1.92 -26.65
C THR A 201 -13.85 1.76 -27.13
N SER A 202 -14.81 2.13 -26.29
CA SER A 202 -16.25 2.04 -26.60
C SER A 202 -16.69 2.99 -27.73
N ALA A 203 -17.88 2.75 -28.29
CA ALA A 203 -18.45 3.62 -29.31
C ALA A 203 -18.63 5.08 -28.84
N PRO A 204 -19.19 5.37 -27.65
CA PRO A 204 -19.29 6.74 -27.12
C PRO A 204 -17.95 7.49 -27.10
N MET A 205 -16.89 6.85 -26.60
CA MET A 205 -15.56 7.47 -26.55
C MET A 205 -14.95 7.69 -27.92
N ARG A 206 -15.14 6.77 -28.87
CA ARG A 206 -14.66 6.95 -30.26
C ARG A 206 -15.35 8.12 -30.93
N VAL A 207 -16.68 8.21 -30.80
CA VAL A 207 -17.48 9.31 -31.34
C VAL A 207 -17.02 10.64 -30.75
N LEU A 208 -16.92 10.73 -29.42
CA LEU A 208 -16.44 11.93 -28.73
C LEU A 208 -15.03 12.33 -29.17
N SER A 209 -14.10 11.38 -29.24
CA SER A 209 -12.72 11.64 -29.65
C SER A 209 -12.64 12.13 -31.09
N ASN A 210 -13.45 11.58 -31.99
CA ASN A 210 -13.49 12.00 -33.38
C ASN A 210 -14.11 13.39 -33.53
N LEU A 211 -15.22 13.66 -32.85
CA LEU A 211 -15.89 14.96 -32.85
C LEU A 211 -15.03 16.06 -32.23
N SER A 212 -14.26 15.75 -31.19
CA SER A 212 -13.37 16.73 -30.54
C SER A 212 -12.21 17.21 -31.43
N ARG A 213 -12.02 16.58 -32.61
CA ARG A 213 -11.05 17.01 -33.63
C ARG A 213 -11.65 17.97 -34.66
N LEU A 214 -12.94 18.26 -34.58
CA LEU A 214 -13.54 19.28 -35.42
C LEU A 214 -12.94 20.64 -35.09
N ALA A 215 -12.70 21.46 -36.12
CA ALA A 215 -12.21 22.83 -36.01
C ALA A 215 -13.32 23.77 -35.52
N LEU A 216 -13.85 23.47 -34.34
CA LEU A 216 -14.92 24.19 -33.66
C LEU A 216 -14.39 24.71 -32.32
N ASP A 217 -14.87 25.88 -31.91
CA ASP A 217 -14.64 26.39 -30.56
C ASP A 217 -15.66 25.73 -29.61
N ALA A 218 -15.39 24.48 -29.23
CA ALA A 218 -16.21 23.70 -28.32
C ALA A 218 -15.34 23.16 -27.17
N PRO A 219 -15.91 22.96 -25.96
CA PRO A 219 -15.16 22.36 -24.85
C PRO A 219 -14.57 20.99 -25.22
N ASP A 220 -13.32 20.75 -24.84
CA ASP A 220 -12.64 19.46 -25.08
C ASP A 220 -13.15 18.37 -24.12
N GLY A 221 -14.33 17.85 -24.45
CA GLY A 221 -14.98 16.78 -23.70
C GLY A 221 -14.16 15.49 -23.71
N ALA A 222 -13.43 15.19 -24.79
CA ALA A 222 -12.59 13.99 -24.87
C ALA A 222 -11.43 14.04 -23.87
N ALA A 223 -10.73 15.18 -23.74
CA ALA A 223 -9.67 15.34 -22.76
C ALA A 223 -10.20 15.25 -21.33
N ALA A 224 -11.35 15.89 -21.05
CA ALA A 224 -11.99 15.85 -19.73
C ALA A 224 -12.36 14.41 -19.32
N VAL A 225 -13.02 13.66 -20.20
CA VAL A 225 -13.40 12.27 -19.91
C VAL A 225 -12.17 11.36 -19.77
N ASN A 226 -11.15 11.53 -20.62
CA ASN A 226 -9.89 10.78 -20.49
C ASN A 226 -9.17 11.08 -19.16
N LEU A 227 -9.22 12.33 -18.68
CA LEU A 227 -8.70 12.69 -17.36
C LEU A 227 -9.50 12.01 -16.24
N SER A 228 -10.83 11.97 -16.33
CA SER A 228 -11.70 11.23 -15.40
C SER A 228 -11.32 9.75 -15.35
N LEU A 229 -11.23 9.08 -16.52
CA LEU A 229 -10.84 7.67 -16.61
C LEU A 229 -9.44 7.42 -16.03
N ARG A 230 -8.47 8.27 -16.35
CA ARG A 230 -7.10 8.17 -15.82
C ARG A 230 -7.08 8.35 -14.30
N THR A 231 -7.85 9.29 -13.77
CA THR A 231 -7.96 9.55 -12.33
C THR A 231 -8.47 8.31 -11.60
N GLU A 232 -9.50 7.66 -12.13
CA GLU A 232 -10.01 6.41 -11.57
C GLU A 232 -8.97 5.29 -11.67
N ARG A 233 -8.26 5.17 -12.81
CA ARG A 233 -7.23 4.16 -13.00
C ARG A 233 -6.05 4.30 -12.03
N LEU A 234 -5.68 5.53 -11.67
CA LEU A 234 -4.60 5.80 -10.71
C LEU A 234 -4.91 5.31 -9.28
N LYS A 235 -6.17 4.99 -8.98
CA LYS A 235 -6.57 4.38 -7.70
C LYS A 235 -6.25 2.88 -7.62
N GLN A 236 -5.84 2.26 -8.73
CA GLN A 236 -5.32 0.89 -8.70
C GLN A 236 -3.92 0.87 -8.07
N CYS A 237 -3.72 0.01 -7.07
CA CYS A 237 -2.39 -0.29 -6.54
C CYS A 237 -1.52 -0.90 -7.64
N ARG A 238 -0.28 -0.44 -7.79
CA ARG A 238 0.65 -0.95 -8.82
C ARG A 238 1.46 -2.14 -8.33
N ARG A 239 1.42 -2.41 -7.02
CA ARG A 239 2.07 -3.55 -6.40
C ARG A 239 1.43 -4.87 -6.86
N GLY A 240 2.17 -5.63 -7.66
CA GLY A 240 1.74 -6.96 -8.12
C GLY A 240 1.75 -8.03 -7.02
N ASP A 241 2.77 -8.01 -6.15
CA ASP A 241 2.85 -8.90 -4.97
C ASP A 241 3.10 -8.09 -3.69
N VAL A 242 2.14 -8.20 -2.77
CA VAL A 242 2.11 -7.51 -1.48
C VAL A 242 2.70 -8.36 -0.35
N THR A 243 2.93 -9.66 -0.59
CA THR A 243 3.44 -10.60 0.42
C THR A 243 4.71 -10.12 1.12
N PRO A 244 5.72 -9.53 0.44
CA PRO A 244 6.91 -9.02 1.10
C PRO A 244 6.61 -7.88 2.08
N ALA A 245 5.70 -6.97 1.73
CA ALA A 245 5.30 -5.86 2.60
C ALA A 245 4.62 -6.38 3.87
N LEU A 246 3.80 -7.44 3.76
CA LEU A 246 3.11 -8.06 4.89
C LEU A 246 4.03 -8.89 5.81
N ARG A 247 5.28 -9.16 5.44
CA ARG A 247 6.26 -9.81 6.34
C ARG A 247 6.71 -8.87 7.45
N GLN A 248 6.83 -7.57 7.14
CA GLN A 248 7.36 -6.56 8.05
C GLN A 248 6.28 -5.56 8.51
N GLY A 249 5.24 -5.34 7.71
CA GLY A 249 4.11 -4.49 8.02
C GLY A 249 2.79 -5.25 8.05
N HIS A 250 1.68 -4.52 8.14
CA HIS A 250 0.33 -5.09 8.15
C HIS A 250 -0.55 -4.59 6.98
N VAL A 251 -0.04 -3.65 6.18
CA VAL A 251 -0.68 -3.15 4.96
C VAL A 251 0.33 -3.10 3.81
N CYS A 252 -0.16 -2.92 2.59
CA CYS A 252 0.66 -2.61 1.43
C CYS A 252 1.44 -1.30 1.63
N ASP A 253 2.70 -1.27 1.21
CA ASP A 253 3.60 -0.11 1.24
C ASP A 253 3.16 1.03 0.30
N GLU A 254 2.53 0.67 -0.83
CA GLU A 254 2.04 1.62 -1.84
C GLU A 254 0.65 2.18 -1.51
N CYS A 255 -0.38 1.33 -1.40
CA CYS A 255 -1.74 1.82 -1.20
C CYS A 255 -2.04 2.18 0.27
N ARG A 256 -1.33 1.56 1.23
CA ARG A 256 -1.46 1.78 2.69
C ARG A 256 -2.88 1.65 3.24
N LEU A 257 -3.76 0.98 2.50
CA LEU A 257 -5.14 0.79 2.90
C LEU A 257 -5.26 -0.43 3.84
N PRO A 258 -6.04 -0.31 4.94
CA PRO A 258 -6.31 -1.42 5.84
C PRO A 258 -7.27 -2.44 5.23
N LEU A 259 -7.33 -3.63 5.83
CA LEU A 259 -8.23 -4.70 5.41
C LEU A 259 -9.69 -4.20 5.41
N GLY A 260 -10.39 -4.40 4.29
CA GLY A 260 -11.79 -4.00 4.14
C GLY A 260 -12.01 -2.50 3.91
N ALA A 261 -10.96 -1.71 3.77
CA ALA A 261 -11.10 -0.33 3.31
C ALA A 261 -11.78 -0.29 1.92
N THR A 262 -12.59 0.73 1.71
CA THR A 262 -13.24 0.96 0.41
C THR A 262 -12.36 1.87 -0.43
N VAL A 263 -12.00 1.44 -1.64
CA VAL A 263 -11.42 2.36 -2.65
C VAL A 263 -12.59 3.00 -3.39
N PRO A 264 -12.87 4.29 -3.21
CA PRO A 264 -14.01 4.92 -3.85
C PRO A 264 -13.74 5.07 -5.35
N LEU A 265 -14.47 4.32 -6.17
CA LEU A 265 -14.46 4.48 -7.62
C LEU A 265 -15.71 5.25 -8.04
N ARG A 266 -15.52 6.22 -8.94
CA ARG A 266 -16.64 6.94 -9.53
C ARG A 266 -17.41 5.99 -10.45
N PRO A 267 -18.74 5.83 -10.30
CA PRO A 267 -19.51 4.93 -11.17
C PRO A 267 -19.29 5.22 -12.65
N LEU A 268 -19.04 4.18 -13.46
CA LEU A 268 -18.78 4.33 -14.89
C LEU A 268 -19.93 5.05 -15.60
N ALA A 269 -21.19 4.82 -15.20
CA ALA A 269 -22.36 5.51 -15.72
C ALA A 269 -22.24 7.05 -15.62
N ALA A 270 -21.61 7.57 -14.57
CA ALA A 270 -21.40 9.01 -14.41
C ALA A 270 -20.34 9.55 -15.38
N ILE A 271 -19.34 8.75 -15.75
CA ILE A 271 -18.33 9.11 -16.76
C ILE A 271 -18.93 8.96 -18.17
N ALA A 272 -19.77 7.95 -18.39
CA ALA A 272 -20.50 7.78 -19.64
C ALA A 272 -21.43 8.96 -19.93
N ALA A 273 -22.15 9.45 -18.92
CA ALA A 273 -22.98 10.65 -19.03
C ALA A 273 -22.15 11.92 -19.38
N GLU A 274 -20.93 12.05 -18.86
CA GLU A 274 -20.01 13.14 -19.27
C GLU A 274 -19.64 13.02 -20.75
N ALA A 275 -19.38 11.81 -21.23
CA ALA A 275 -19.05 11.58 -22.63
C ALA A 275 -20.23 11.93 -23.55
N GLU A 276 -21.44 11.50 -23.19
CA GLU A 276 -22.67 11.84 -23.92
C GLU A 276 -22.94 13.35 -23.93
N ALA A 277 -22.76 14.03 -22.80
CA ALA A 277 -22.88 15.48 -22.71
C ALA A 277 -21.84 16.20 -23.59
N GLY A 278 -20.60 15.70 -23.63
CA GLY A 278 -19.55 16.21 -24.52
C GLY A 278 -19.91 16.06 -26.00
N VAL A 279 -20.44 14.90 -26.40
CA VAL A 279 -20.92 14.66 -27.77
C VAL A 279 -22.05 15.63 -28.11
N ALA A 280 -23.04 15.77 -27.23
CA ALA A 280 -24.16 16.69 -27.43
C ALA A 280 -23.70 18.15 -27.55
N ALA A 281 -22.73 18.59 -26.73
CA ALA A 281 -22.18 19.94 -26.79
C ALA A 281 -21.46 20.23 -28.12
N ILE A 282 -20.67 19.28 -28.65
CA ILE A 282 -20.00 19.46 -29.94
C ILE A 282 -21.00 19.47 -31.10
N LEU A 283 -21.99 18.58 -31.06
CA LEU A 283 -23.05 18.55 -32.07
C LEU A 283 -23.89 19.83 -32.07
N GLU A 284 -24.17 20.38 -30.89
CA GLU A 284 -24.85 21.67 -30.78
C GLU A 284 -23.98 22.82 -31.30
N ALA A 285 -22.68 22.82 -31.01
CA ALA A 285 -21.73 23.78 -31.58
C ALA A 285 -21.70 23.70 -33.12
N LEU A 286 -21.74 22.49 -33.71
CA LEU A 286 -21.81 22.28 -35.16
C LEU A 286 -23.08 22.87 -35.80
N ARG A 287 -24.17 23.02 -35.03
CA ARG A 287 -25.43 23.64 -35.47
C ARG A 287 -25.43 25.15 -35.43
N ALA A 288 -24.41 25.78 -34.85
CA ALA A 288 -24.34 27.23 -34.82
C ALA A 288 -24.36 27.80 -36.26
N PRO A 289 -25.08 28.92 -36.51
CA PRO A 289 -25.27 29.46 -37.87
C PRO A 289 -23.98 29.71 -38.63
N GLN A 290 -22.91 30.09 -37.93
CA GLN A 290 -21.57 30.32 -38.47
C GLN A 290 -20.93 29.09 -39.11
N HIS A 291 -21.31 27.88 -38.69
CA HIS A 291 -20.78 26.61 -39.20
C HIS A 291 -21.73 25.97 -40.22
N GLN A 292 -23.04 26.20 -40.10
CA GLN A 292 -24.05 25.63 -40.99
C GLN A 292 -23.89 26.07 -42.45
N SER A 293 -23.61 27.35 -42.72
CA SER A 293 -23.49 27.83 -44.10
C SER A 293 -22.33 27.19 -44.87
N PRO A 294 -21.09 27.10 -44.33
CA PRO A 294 -20.00 26.38 -44.99
C PRO A 294 -20.27 24.88 -45.17
N LEU A 295 -20.87 24.23 -44.16
CA LEU A 295 -21.18 22.80 -44.20
C LEU A 295 -22.21 22.46 -45.28
N GLN A 296 -23.27 23.27 -45.43
CA GLN A 296 -24.29 23.09 -46.47
C GLN A 296 -23.73 23.34 -47.87
N ALA A 297 -22.84 24.34 -48.03
CA ALA A 297 -22.16 24.60 -49.30
C ALA A 297 -21.24 23.44 -49.69
N GLY A 298 -20.46 22.92 -48.75
CA GLY A 298 -19.61 21.74 -48.94
C GLY A 298 -20.42 20.49 -49.32
N LEU A 299 -21.54 20.26 -48.63
CA LEU A 299 -22.45 19.16 -48.91
C LEU A 299 -23.09 19.27 -50.32
N ALA A 300 -23.44 20.48 -50.76
CA ALA A 300 -23.98 20.71 -52.10
C ALA A 300 -22.95 20.48 -53.22
N ALA A 301 -21.66 20.64 -52.92
CA ALA A 301 -20.57 20.40 -53.87
C ALA A 301 -20.21 18.92 -54.05
N LEU A 302 -20.64 18.04 -53.13
CA LEU A 302 -20.47 16.60 -53.28
C LEU A 302 -21.40 16.03 -54.36
N ALA A 303 -20.92 15.02 -55.09
CA ALA A 303 -21.73 14.29 -56.05
C ALA A 303 -22.96 13.65 -55.36
N PRO A 304 -24.14 13.58 -56.01
CA PRO A 304 -25.34 13.01 -55.40
C PRO A 304 -25.21 11.56 -54.95
N ASP A 305 -24.34 10.79 -55.60
CA ASP A 305 -24.05 9.38 -55.36
C ASP A 305 -22.87 9.14 -54.39
N ASP A 306 -22.28 10.21 -53.82
CA ASP A 306 -21.19 10.07 -52.86
C ASP A 306 -21.68 9.44 -51.55
N PRO A 307 -21.13 8.28 -51.13
CA PRO A 307 -21.56 7.58 -49.92
C PRO A 307 -21.37 8.40 -48.64
N ARG A 308 -20.47 9.39 -48.65
CA ARG A 308 -20.21 10.28 -47.50
C ARG A 308 -21.36 11.24 -47.24
N ARG A 309 -22.16 11.55 -48.28
CA ARG A 309 -23.25 12.51 -48.22
C ARG A 309 -24.27 12.14 -47.15
N ALA A 310 -24.75 10.89 -47.15
CA ALA A 310 -25.74 10.40 -46.19
C ALA A 310 -25.24 10.45 -44.74
N HIS A 311 -23.95 10.19 -44.51
CA HIS A 311 -23.34 10.23 -43.18
C HIS A 311 -23.25 11.66 -42.62
N ILE A 312 -22.92 12.62 -43.49
CA ILE A 312 -22.86 14.03 -43.14
C ILE A 312 -24.27 14.58 -42.91
N GLU A 313 -25.22 14.24 -43.78
CA GLU A 313 -26.63 14.60 -43.60
C GLU A 313 -27.16 14.09 -42.25
N LEU A 314 -26.83 12.87 -41.85
CA LEU A 314 -27.17 12.32 -40.54
C LEU A 314 -26.50 13.07 -39.37
N LEU A 315 -25.28 13.56 -39.53
CA LEU A 315 -24.58 14.31 -38.49
C LEU A 315 -25.22 15.72 -38.30
N LEU A 316 -25.68 16.32 -39.40
CA LEU A 316 -26.28 17.65 -39.41
C LEU A 316 -27.76 17.63 -39.02
N ALA A 317 -28.49 16.56 -39.38
CA ALA A 317 -29.89 16.37 -39.01
C ALA A 317 -29.97 15.75 -37.62
N GLU A 318 -30.20 16.59 -36.60
CA GLU A 318 -30.30 16.26 -35.17
C GLU A 318 -30.10 14.77 -34.86
N PRO A 319 -28.84 14.30 -34.71
CA PRO A 319 -28.59 12.89 -34.50
C PRO A 319 -29.25 12.42 -33.21
N THR A 320 -30.43 11.82 -33.34
CA THR A 320 -31.14 11.12 -32.29
C THR A 320 -30.82 9.65 -32.42
N GLY A 321 -29.99 9.13 -31.53
CA GLY A 321 -29.66 7.72 -31.56
C GLY A 321 -28.48 7.35 -30.64
N PRO A 322 -28.27 6.05 -30.42
CA PRO A 322 -27.15 5.55 -29.65
C PRO A 322 -25.83 5.89 -30.35
N ALA A 323 -24.75 6.08 -29.58
CA ALA A 323 -23.44 6.48 -30.12
C ALA A 323 -22.91 5.53 -31.21
N GLU A 324 -23.29 4.26 -31.16
CA GLU A 324 -23.01 3.23 -32.17
C GLU A 324 -23.45 3.65 -33.58
N ALA A 325 -24.57 4.36 -33.69
CA ALA A 325 -25.08 4.85 -34.98
C ALA A 325 -24.20 5.97 -35.55
N LEU A 326 -23.49 6.71 -34.69
CA LEU A 326 -22.66 7.86 -35.06
C LEU A 326 -21.20 7.50 -35.34
N VAL A 327 -20.75 6.29 -35.01
CA VAL A 327 -19.35 5.86 -35.21
C VAL A 327 -18.92 6.05 -36.67
N ASN A 328 -19.76 5.61 -37.61
CA ASN A 328 -19.43 5.73 -39.04
C ASN A 328 -19.54 7.17 -39.54
N SER A 329 -20.52 7.93 -39.04
CA SER A 329 -20.69 9.36 -39.40
C SER A 329 -19.63 10.28 -38.80
N THR A 330 -18.85 9.78 -37.85
CA THR A 330 -17.71 10.48 -37.24
C THR A 330 -16.37 9.86 -37.63
N ALA A 331 -16.32 9.04 -38.68
CA ALA A 331 -15.06 8.45 -39.14
C ALA A 331 -14.03 9.53 -39.53
N TYR A 332 -12.74 9.22 -39.37
CA TYR A 332 -11.61 10.13 -39.59
C TYR A 332 -11.73 10.94 -40.89
N GLY A 333 -11.95 10.27 -42.03
CA GLY A 333 -12.04 10.95 -43.33
C GLY A 333 -13.27 11.85 -43.50
N LEU A 334 -14.34 11.67 -42.71
CA LEU A 334 -15.45 12.61 -42.67
C LEU A 334 -15.11 13.82 -41.81
N ILE A 335 -14.46 13.63 -40.66
CA ILE A 335 -14.02 14.73 -39.80
C ILE A 335 -13.05 15.65 -40.54
N ASP A 336 -12.09 15.09 -41.29
CA ASP A 336 -11.16 15.91 -42.07
C ASP A 336 -11.87 16.68 -43.20
N LEU A 337 -12.83 16.05 -43.87
CA LEU A 337 -13.66 16.70 -44.89
C LEU A 337 -14.47 17.86 -44.30
N LEU A 338 -15.11 17.63 -43.14
CA LEU A 338 -15.86 18.65 -42.41
C LEU A 338 -14.94 19.79 -41.96
N ASN A 339 -13.74 19.48 -41.47
CA ASN A 339 -12.74 20.48 -41.14
C ASN A 339 -12.36 21.32 -42.36
N GLY A 340 -12.14 20.71 -43.52
CA GLY A 340 -11.87 21.43 -44.77
C GLY A 340 -12.98 22.40 -45.18
N TRP A 341 -14.24 22.15 -44.80
CA TRP A 341 -15.34 23.08 -45.04
C TRP A 341 -15.47 24.15 -43.95
N LEU A 342 -15.23 23.78 -42.70
CA LEU A 342 -15.32 24.66 -41.54
C LEU A 342 -14.18 25.67 -41.48
N THR A 343 -13.00 25.30 -41.97
CA THR A 343 -11.86 26.20 -42.07
C THR A 343 -11.90 26.95 -43.40
N THR A 344 -12.08 28.27 -43.36
CA THR A 344 -11.94 29.16 -44.52
C THR A 344 -10.49 29.37 -44.95
N LYS A 345 -9.52 28.83 -44.21
CA LYS A 345 -8.10 28.91 -44.54
C LYS A 345 -7.79 27.82 -45.58
N VAL A 346 -7.36 28.23 -46.77
CA VAL A 346 -6.87 27.32 -47.82
C VAL A 346 -5.73 26.49 -47.24
N VAL A 347 -5.99 25.23 -46.90
CA VAL A 347 -4.95 24.29 -46.49
C VAL A 347 -4.24 23.83 -47.75
N ALA A 348 -3.03 24.32 -47.95
CA ALA A 348 -2.19 23.86 -49.04
C ALA A 348 -1.39 22.63 -48.56
N SER A 349 -1.69 21.45 -49.10
CA SER A 349 -0.90 20.23 -48.81
C SER A 349 0.47 20.29 -49.51
N ARG A 350 1.52 19.88 -48.79
CA ARG A 350 2.91 19.85 -49.27
C ARG A 350 3.61 18.58 -48.82
N LYS A 351 4.31 17.92 -49.74
CA LYS A 351 5.11 16.74 -49.43
C LYS A 351 6.53 17.13 -49.02
N LEU A 352 7.00 16.58 -47.90
CA LEU A 352 8.35 16.82 -47.41
C LEU A 352 9.40 16.26 -48.37
N SER A 353 9.08 15.18 -49.10
CA SER A 353 9.90 14.63 -50.19
C SER A 353 10.34 15.68 -51.21
N ASP A 354 9.41 16.55 -51.61
CA ASP A 354 9.64 17.55 -52.65
C ASP A 354 10.57 18.67 -52.18
N LEU A 355 10.54 18.99 -50.88
CA LEU A 355 11.48 19.91 -50.26
C LEU A 355 12.86 19.26 -50.12
N ASN A 356 12.90 17.98 -49.73
CA ASN A 356 14.12 17.22 -49.56
C ASN A 356 14.88 17.09 -50.90
N GLU A 357 14.20 16.80 -52.01
CA GLU A 357 14.80 16.78 -53.35
C GLU A 357 15.48 18.11 -53.73
N ARG A 358 14.95 19.24 -53.26
CA ARG A 358 15.47 20.58 -53.57
C ARG A 358 16.64 21.00 -52.68
N LEU A 359 16.80 20.38 -51.50
CA LEU A 359 17.83 20.72 -50.53
C LEU A 359 18.96 19.69 -50.44
N ALA A 360 18.66 18.41 -50.67
CA ALA A 360 19.61 17.31 -50.49
C ALA A 360 20.81 17.45 -51.43
N GLY A 361 22.02 17.32 -50.86
CA GLY A 361 23.28 17.36 -51.61
C GLY A 361 23.74 18.74 -52.09
N GLN A 362 22.98 19.82 -51.82
CA GLN A 362 23.35 21.17 -52.24
C GLN A 362 24.10 21.95 -51.15
N ARG A 363 25.08 22.76 -51.56
CA ARG A 363 25.74 23.76 -50.69
C ARG A 363 25.08 25.12 -50.88
N LEU A 364 24.09 25.42 -50.03
CA LEU A 364 23.31 26.65 -50.09
C LEU A 364 23.65 27.57 -48.91
N THR A 365 23.59 28.88 -49.14
CA THR A 365 23.63 29.89 -48.08
C THR A 365 22.28 29.94 -47.33
N LYS A 366 22.27 30.45 -46.09
CA LYS A 366 21.03 30.59 -45.29
C LYS A 366 19.90 31.31 -46.04
N ALA A 367 20.23 32.38 -46.78
CA ALA A 367 19.24 33.13 -47.56
C ALA A 367 18.63 32.29 -48.70
N GLN A 368 19.43 31.42 -49.33
CA GLN A 368 18.95 30.53 -50.39
C GLN A 368 18.07 29.41 -49.83
N VAL A 369 18.41 28.84 -48.67
CA VAL A 369 17.56 27.84 -47.99
C VAL A 369 16.20 28.45 -47.66
N LEU A 370 16.18 29.65 -47.05
CA LEU A 370 14.92 30.34 -46.73
C LEU A 370 14.09 30.65 -47.98
N SER A 371 14.74 31.03 -49.09
CA SER A 371 14.01 31.25 -50.36
C SER A 371 13.44 29.96 -50.96
N VAL A 372 14.13 28.83 -50.84
CA VAL A 372 13.64 27.52 -51.33
C VAL A 372 12.46 27.07 -50.49
N VAL A 373 12.57 27.18 -49.15
CA VAL A 373 11.49 26.84 -48.22
C VAL A 373 10.28 27.75 -48.45
N ALA A 374 10.46 29.07 -48.53
CA ALA A 374 9.37 30.02 -48.76
C ALA A 374 8.61 29.74 -50.07
N ARG A 375 9.34 29.42 -51.15
CA ARG A 375 8.73 29.09 -52.45
C ARG A 375 8.09 27.71 -52.48
N TRP A 376 8.53 26.78 -51.63
CA TRP A 376 7.88 25.49 -51.46
C TRP A 376 6.60 25.62 -50.64
N LEU A 377 6.62 26.42 -49.57
CA LEU A 377 5.44 26.75 -48.77
C LEU A 377 4.37 27.43 -49.64
N ASP A 378 4.75 28.47 -50.39
CA ASP A 378 3.85 29.24 -51.23
C ASP A 378 4.43 29.53 -52.64
N PRO A 379 4.31 28.59 -53.59
CA PRO A 379 4.87 28.75 -54.94
C PRO A 379 4.17 29.82 -55.77
N ASP A 380 2.89 30.09 -55.49
CA ASP A 380 2.05 31.01 -56.26
C ASP A 380 1.83 32.36 -55.56
N LEU A 381 2.40 32.56 -54.36
CA LEU A 381 2.23 33.75 -53.52
C LEU A 381 0.75 34.05 -53.18
N ARG A 382 -0.02 32.99 -52.95
CA ARG A 382 -1.47 33.07 -52.70
C ARG A 382 -1.85 32.83 -51.23
N LEU A 383 -0.90 32.38 -50.41
CA LEU A 383 -1.12 32.17 -48.99
C LEU A 383 -0.79 33.47 -48.25
N GLY A 384 -1.78 34.01 -47.53
CA GLY A 384 -1.52 35.10 -46.58
C GLY A 384 -0.73 34.61 -45.37
N ASP A 385 -0.24 35.53 -44.53
CA ASP A 385 0.62 35.23 -43.37
C ASP A 385 0.00 34.26 -42.35
N GLU A 386 -1.32 34.09 -42.39
CA GLU A 386 -2.12 33.23 -41.51
C GLU A 386 -2.60 31.93 -42.20
N GLY A 387 -2.11 31.64 -43.41
CA GLY A 387 -2.45 30.41 -44.15
C GLY A 387 -1.95 29.14 -43.46
N LEU A 388 -2.77 28.10 -43.45
CA LEU A 388 -2.40 26.80 -42.89
C LEU A 388 -1.77 25.92 -43.98
N ILE A 389 -0.66 25.26 -43.67
CA ILE A 389 0.03 24.34 -44.58
C ILE A 389 0.09 22.98 -43.90
N GLU A 390 -0.49 21.97 -44.56
CA GLU A 390 -0.39 20.58 -44.13
C GLU A 390 0.84 19.95 -44.77
N VAL A 391 1.73 19.39 -43.95
CA VAL A 391 2.96 18.76 -44.41
C VAL A 391 2.80 17.25 -44.33
N GLU A 392 2.70 16.62 -45.50
CA GLU A 392 2.68 15.17 -45.67
C GLU A 392 4.13 14.65 -45.70
N GLU A 393 4.40 13.50 -45.08
CA GLU A 393 5.73 12.85 -45.07
C GLU A 393 6.24 12.48 -46.48
#